data_AF-A0A5C7ZQS9-F1
#
_entry.id   AF-A0A5C7ZQS9-F1
#
_cell.length_a   1.000
_cell.length_b   1.000
_cell.length_c   1.000
_cell.angle_alpha   90.00
_cell.angle_beta   90.00
_cell.angle_gamma   90.00
#
_symmetry.space_group_name_H-M   'P 1'
#
loop_
_entity.id
_entity.type
_entity.pdbx_description
1 polymer ?
#
loop_
_entity_poly.entity_id
_entity_poly.type
_entity_poly.pdbx_seq_one_letter_code
_entity_poly.pdbx_strand_id
1 'polypeptide(L)'
;MLLITRIGRCAAALWLMVFTFGENAQAQAYLLPDAETYLRERTPNPYKPIGEPVGEYVDLYPSMGQWTLVFEKDGAKRKVRCKDIWGFLYKGVLFRINEEGPIPVRLMTEGVVCYYENGFAHLRMLRDDMEYATYDVGNAAYLSKDLKGPIVRARFKEGDTRSASGRFNVEHPMLDHLTRCIAEHEEMDTIRQCVVDFESGLLGNK
;
A
#
# COMPACT_ATOMS: atom_id res chain seq x y z
N MET A 1 -22.32 22.26 69.01
CA MET A 1 -21.09 21.59 68.54
C MET A 1 -21.51 20.53 67.53
N LEU A 2 -20.83 20.41 66.39
CA LEU A 2 -21.06 19.47 65.27
C LEU A 2 -22.14 19.85 64.23
N LEU A 3 -21.80 20.73 63.26
CA LEU A 3 -22.50 20.78 61.96
C LEU A 3 -21.74 21.57 60.86
N ILE A 4 -20.42 21.40 60.72
CA ILE A 4 -19.66 22.03 59.62
C ILE A 4 -18.53 21.11 59.14
N THR A 5 -18.83 19.95 58.53
CA THR A 5 -17.76 19.08 57.95
C THR A 5 -18.21 18.19 56.78
N ARG A 6 -19.27 18.52 56.03
CA ARG A 6 -19.71 17.66 54.90
C ARG A 6 -19.76 18.29 53.50
N ILE A 7 -19.62 19.61 53.35
CA ILE A 7 -19.76 20.25 52.03
C ILE A 7 -18.42 20.31 51.26
N GLY A 8 -17.27 20.18 51.93
CA GLY A 8 -15.94 20.33 51.31
C GLY A 8 -15.39 19.14 50.52
N ARG A 9 -16.05 17.96 50.52
CA ARG A 9 -15.51 16.75 49.86
C ARG A 9 -16.09 16.43 48.48
N CYS A 10 -17.22 17.02 48.08
CA CYS A 10 -17.77 16.80 46.72
C CYS A 10 -17.17 17.74 45.66
N ALA A 11 -16.61 18.89 46.05
CA ALA A 11 -16.06 19.84 45.07
C ALA A 11 -14.68 19.41 44.51
N ALA A 12 -13.89 18.65 45.27
CA ALA A 12 -12.57 18.18 44.84
C ALA A 12 -12.63 17.02 43.82
N ALA A 13 -13.70 16.21 43.84
CA ALA A 13 -13.85 15.10 42.90
C ALA A 13 -14.33 15.55 41.50
N LEU A 14 -15.03 16.68 41.40
CA LEU A 14 -15.50 17.20 40.11
C LEU A 14 -14.38 17.89 39.31
N TRP A 15 -13.40 18.51 39.98
CA TRP A 15 -12.28 19.19 39.31
C TRP A 15 -11.26 18.23 38.70
N LEU A 16 -11.14 17.01 39.21
CA LEU A 16 -10.23 16.00 38.64
C LEU A 16 -10.79 15.29 37.39
N MET A 17 -12.10 15.34 37.14
CA MET A 17 -12.70 14.75 35.93
C MET A 17 -12.71 15.68 34.72
N VAL A 18 -12.51 17.00 34.89
CA VAL A 18 -12.47 17.93 33.75
C VAL A 18 -11.08 17.94 33.08
N PHE A 19 -10.02 17.57 33.79
CA PHE A 19 -8.65 17.61 33.23
C PHE A 19 -8.25 16.35 32.43
N THR A 20 -8.95 15.22 32.56
CA THR A 20 -8.56 13.98 31.86
C THR A 20 -9.24 13.76 30.51
N PHE A 21 -10.22 14.60 30.13
CA PHE A 21 -10.88 14.52 28.82
C PHE A 21 -10.36 15.53 27.78
N GLY A 22 -9.42 16.41 28.15
CA GLY A 22 -8.90 17.45 27.25
C GLY A 22 -7.73 17.02 26.34
N GLU A 23 -6.94 16.00 26.72
CA GLU A 23 -5.68 15.73 26.03
C GLU A 23 -5.79 14.73 24.86
N ASN A 24 -6.88 13.95 24.78
CA ASN A 24 -7.03 12.97 23.70
C ASN A 24 -7.64 13.52 22.41
N ALA A 25 -8.12 14.78 22.40
CA ALA A 25 -8.73 15.38 21.21
C ALA A 25 -7.73 16.13 20.32
N GLN A 26 -6.54 16.49 20.83
CA GLN A 26 -5.57 17.30 20.07
C GLN A 26 -4.59 16.49 19.22
N ALA A 27 -4.43 15.18 19.46
CA ALA A 27 -3.55 14.33 18.65
C ALA A 27 -4.13 13.95 17.28
N GLN A 28 -5.43 14.14 17.04
CA GLN A 28 -6.06 13.82 15.75
C GLN A 28 -6.13 15.02 14.78
N ALA A 29 -6.00 16.25 15.28
CA ALA A 29 -6.25 17.45 14.45
C ALA A 29 -5.00 17.96 13.70
N TYR A 30 -3.78 17.62 14.14
CA TYR A 30 -2.55 18.15 13.55
C TYR A 30 -2.02 17.38 12.32
N LEU A 31 -2.67 16.29 11.91
CA LEU A 31 -2.19 15.41 10.82
C LEU A 31 -3.10 15.34 9.59
N LEU A 32 -4.24 16.04 9.61
CA LEU A 32 -5.22 16.01 8.51
C LEU A 32 -5.00 17.06 7.41
N PRO A 33 -4.46 18.28 7.64
CA PRO A 33 -4.35 19.27 6.57
C PRO A 33 -3.28 18.94 5.51
N ASP A 34 -2.30 18.10 5.84
CA ASP A 34 -1.15 17.85 4.97
C ASP A 34 -1.29 16.57 4.13
N ALA A 35 -2.06 15.58 4.61
CA ALA A 35 -2.25 14.32 3.88
C ALA A 35 -3.02 14.52 2.55
N GLU A 36 -4.06 15.35 2.52
CA GLU A 36 -4.84 15.60 1.30
C GLU A 36 -4.06 16.38 0.22
N THR A 37 -3.14 17.25 0.64
CA THR A 37 -2.33 18.09 -0.27
C THR A 37 -1.14 17.30 -0.83
N TYR A 38 -0.54 16.42 -0.03
CA TYR A 38 0.66 15.66 -0.42
C TYR A 38 0.37 14.40 -1.26
N LEU A 39 -0.84 13.84 -1.16
CA LEU A 39 -1.26 12.65 -1.92
C LEU A 39 -1.57 12.93 -3.40
N ARG A 40 -1.58 14.20 -3.84
CA ARG A 40 -1.95 14.59 -5.22
C ARG A 40 -0.79 15.05 -6.11
N GLU A 41 0.33 15.51 -5.54
CA GLU A 41 1.34 16.19 -6.36
C GLU A 41 2.49 15.28 -6.81
N ARG A 42 2.59 15.16 -8.15
CA ARG A 42 3.86 14.86 -8.83
C ARG A 42 4.84 15.92 -8.37
N THR A 43 5.82 15.58 -7.54
CA THR A 43 6.91 16.52 -7.37
C THR A 43 7.73 16.40 -8.66
N PRO A 44 7.92 17.48 -9.45
CA PRO A 44 8.76 17.42 -10.65
C PRO A 44 10.23 17.08 -10.35
N ASN A 45 10.59 17.01 -9.07
CA ASN A 45 11.87 16.56 -8.58
C ASN A 45 11.93 15.01 -8.55
N PRO A 46 12.72 14.35 -9.42
CA PRO A 46 12.88 12.90 -9.42
C PRO A 46 13.59 12.37 -8.16
N TYR A 47 14.20 13.23 -7.35
CA TYR A 47 14.87 12.87 -6.10
C TYR A 47 13.93 12.86 -4.89
N LYS A 48 12.67 13.29 -5.05
CA LYS A 48 11.72 13.24 -3.93
C LYS A 48 11.03 11.88 -3.91
N PRO A 49 11.04 11.18 -2.76
CA PRO A 49 10.42 9.86 -2.66
C PRO A 49 8.96 9.92 -3.05
N ILE A 50 8.56 8.95 -3.88
CA ILE A 50 7.18 8.74 -4.25
C ILE A 50 6.54 7.89 -3.12
N GLY A 51 5.53 8.45 -2.43
CA GLY A 51 4.89 7.84 -1.25
C GLY A 51 5.40 8.40 0.09
N GLU A 52 4.58 8.31 1.14
CA GLU A 52 4.96 8.74 2.48
C GLU A 52 5.82 7.67 3.17
N PRO A 53 6.99 8.01 3.73
CA PRO A 53 7.69 7.16 4.68
C PRO A 53 6.79 6.89 5.88
N VAL A 54 6.49 5.62 6.11
CA VAL A 54 5.71 5.18 7.27
C VAL A 54 6.63 4.64 8.36
N GLY A 55 6.08 4.50 9.58
CA GLY A 55 6.76 3.82 10.68
C GLY A 55 6.79 2.30 10.48
N GLU A 56 7.00 1.56 11.57
CA GLU A 56 7.03 0.11 11.57
C GLU A 56 5.67 -0.47 11.18
N TYR A 57 5.66 -1.42 10.24
CA TYR A 57 4.43 -2.13 9.89
C TYR A 57 4.05 -3.09 11.02
N VAL A 58 2.85 -2.94 11.54
CA VAL A 58 2.33 -3.77 12.63
C VAL A 58 1.41 -4.85 12.07
N ASP A 59 0.38 -4.43 11.34
CA ASP A 59 -0.70 -5.32 10.93
C ASP A 59 -1.49 -4.79 9.73
N LEU A 60 -2.23 -5.70 9.09
CA LEU A 60 -3.18 -5.39 8.02
C LEU A 60 -4.41 -6.27 8.20
N TYR A 61 -5.58 -5.65 8.38
CA TYR A 61 -6.83 -6.37 8.62
C TYR A 61 -8.01 -5.80 7.80
N PRO A 62 -9.04 -6.62 7.52
CA PRO A 62 -10.24 -6.14 6.84
C PRO A 62 -11.14 -5.38 7.82
N SER A 63 -11.66 -4.24 7.40
CA SER A 63 -12.58 -3.38 8.14
C SER A 63 -13.63 -2.79 7.21
N MET A 64 -14.91 -3.11 7.43
CA MET A 64 -16.04 -2.61 6.63
C MET A 64 -15.86 -2.81 5.10
N GLY A 65 -15.39 -4.00 4.69
CA GLY A 65 -15.17 -4.33 3.28
C GLY A 65 -13.92 -3.70 2.65
N GLN A 66 -13.03 -3.14 3.47
CA GLN A 66 -11.80 -2.47 3.01
C GLN A 66 -10.61 -2.92 3.84
N TRP A 67 -9.40 -2.80 3.29
CA TRP A 67 -8.19 -3.12 4.04
C TRP A 67 -7.67 -1.91 4.79
N THR A 68 -7.27 -2.13 6.05
CA THR A 68 -6.67 -1.11 6.90
C THR A 68 -5.26 -1.55 7.28
N LEU A 69 -4.29 -0.69 6.99
CA LEU A 69 -2.90 -0.81 7.40
C LEU A 69 -2.73 -0.19 8.78
N VAL A 70 -1.92 -0.83 9.62
CA VAL A 70 -1.51 -0.31 10.93
C VAL A 70 0.00 -0.14 10.93
N PHE A 71 0.42 1.09 11.17
CA PHE A 71 1.83 1.45 11.33
C PHE A 71 2.06 1.96 12.75
N GLU A 72 3.26 1.76 13.29
CA GLU A 72 3.70 2.32 14.56
C GLU A 72 4.85 3.29 14.34
N LYS A 73 4.70 4.53 14.81
CA LYS A 73 5.72 5.57 14.72
C LYS A 73 5.74 6.34 16.03
N ASP A 74 6.93 6.52 16.61
CA ASP A 74 7.12 7.25 17.87
C ASP A 74 6.23 6.72 19.02
N GLY A 75 6.02 5.41 19.07
CA GLY A 75 5.17 4.74 20.07
C GLY A 75 3.66 4.89 19.85
N ALA A 76 3.23 5.56 18.78
CA ALA A 76 1.83 5.73 18.42
C ALA A 76 1.44 4.89 17.20
N LYS A 77 0.27 4.23 17.27
CA LYS A 77 -0.29 3.47 16.15
C LYS A 77 -1.13 4.35 15.24
N ARG A 78 -0.78 4.41 13.95
CA ARG A 78 -1.55 5.06 12.89
C ARG A 78 -2.29 4.00 12.08
N LYS A 79 -3.60 4.19 11.92
CA LYS A 79 -4.46 3.35 11.07
C LYS A 79 -4.74 4.08 9.77
N VAL A 80 -4.53 3.42 8.64
CA VAL A 80 -4.72 4.01 7.31
C VAL A 80 -5.52 3.04 6.45
N ARG A 81 -6.67 3.47 5.92
CA ARG A 81 -7.43 2.65 4.97
C ARG A 81 -6.70 2.66 3.63
N CYS A 82 -6.48 1.51 3.02
CA CYS A 82 -5.79 1.41 1.73
C CYS A 82 -6.45 2.28 0.67
N LYS A 83 -7.79 2.33 0.61
CA LYS A 83 -8.53 3.15 -0.36
C LYS A 83 -8.31 4.66 -0.25
N ASP A 84 -7.77 5.15 0.87
CA ASP A 84 -7.57 6.57 1.13
C ASP A 84 -6.14 7.02 0.79
N ILE A 85 -5.27 6.10 0.36
CA ILE A 85 -3.88 6.40 0.02
C ILE A 85 -3.53 5.82 -1.35
N TRP A 86 -2.62 6.50 -2.05
CA TRP A 86 -2.09 6.03 -3.32
C TRP A 86 -0.99 4.97 -3.13
N GLY A 87 -0.16 5.13 -2.09
CA GLY A 87 0.98 4.28 -1.79
C GLY A 87 1.79 4.79 -0.59
N PHE A 88 2.79 4.03 -0.17
CA PHE A 88 3.65 4.34 0.98
C PHE A 88 5.04 3.71 0.83
N LEU A 89 6.02 4.25 1.57
CA LEU A 89 7.38 3.71 1.64
C LEU A 89 7.61 3.05 2.99
N TYR A 90 7.93 1.75 2.95
CA TYR A 90 8.27 0.97 4.14
C TYR A 90 9.65 0.35 3.97
N LYS A 91 10.58 0.67 4.89
CA LYS A 91 12.00 0.26 4.80
C LYS A 91 12.64 0.57 3.42
N GLY A 92 12.31 1.73 2.85
CA GLY A 92 12.81 2.18 1.55
C GLY A 92 12.15 1.51 0.33
N VAL A 93 11.19 0.61 0.53
CA VAL A 93 10.47 -0.08 -0.54
C VAL A 93 9.13 0.58 -0.80
N LEU A 94 8.80 0.81 -2.08
CA LEU A 94 7.51 1.37 -2.48
C LEU A 94 6.42 0.30 -2.52
N PHE A 95 5.32 0.60 -1.82
CA PHE A 95 4.05 -0.09 -1.95
C PHE A 95 3.02 0.85 -2.58
N ARG A 96 2.32 0.40 -3.62
CA ARG A 96 1.15 1.09 -4.19
C ARG A 96 -0.13 0.39 -3.77
N ILE A 97 -1.26 1.09 -3.84
CA ILE A 97 -2.58 0.49 -3.64
C ILE A 97 -3.22 0.19 -5.00
N ASN A 98 -3.62 -1.07 -5.20
CA ASN A 98 -4.40 -1.48 -6.37
C ASN A 98 -5.87 -1.06 -6.21
N GLU A 99 -6.39 -0.25 -7.11
CA GLU A 99 -7.76 0.28 -7.06
C GLU A 99 -8.87 -0.80 -7.15
N GLU A 100 -8.64 -1.88 -7.92
CA GLU A 100 -9.67 -2.93 -8.18
C GLU A 100 -10.00 -3.79 -6.95
N GLY A 101 -9.23 -3.64 -5.88
CA GLY A 101 -9.47 -4.30 -4.61
C GLY A 101 -8.44 -3.71 -3.67
N PRO A 102 -8.69 -2.54 -3.03
CA PRO A 102 -7.70 -1.66 -2.41
C PRO A 102 -6.76 -2.41 -1.45
N ILE A 103 -5.71 -2.97 -2.04
CA ILE A 103 -4.70 -3.82 -1.40
C ILE A 103 -3.32 -3.30 -1.78
N PRO A 104 -2.34 -3.43 -0.87
CA PRO A 104 -0.97 -3.08 -1.20
C PRO A 104 -0.40 -4.04 -2.25
N VAL A 105 0.39 -3.50 -3.16
CA VAL A 105 1.28 -4.22 -4.08
C VAL A 105 2.67 -3.62 -3.96
N ARG A 106 3.69 -4.47 -3.86
CA ARG A 106 5.09 -4.05 -3.72
C ARG A 106 5.68 -3.80 -5.10
N LEU A 107 6.28 -2.62 -5.32
CA LEU A 107 7.08 -2.37 -6.52
C LEU A 107 8.36 -3.22 -6.48
N MET A 108 8.60 -3.98 -7.54
CA MET A 108 9.79 -4.83 -7.69
C MET A 108 10.78 -4.23 -8.69
N THR A 109 10.30 -3.77 -9.84
CA THR A 109 11.11 -3.03 -10.83
C THR A 109 10.29 -1.91 -11.47
N GLU A 110 10.98 -0.84 -11.83
CA GLU A 110 10.48 0.30 -12.59
C GLU A 110 11.37 0.50 -13.82
N GLY A 111 10.96 -0.05 -14.95
CA GLY A 111 11.64 0.10 -16.23
C GLY A 111 10.70 0.51 -17.34
N VAL A 112 10.70 -0.25 -18.44
CA VAL A 112 9.73 -0.05 -19.55
C VAL A 112 8.29 -0.29 -19.07
N VAL A 113 8.13 -1.10 -18.04
CA VAL A 113 6.89 -1.37 -17.32
C VAL A 113 7.19 -1.34 -15.81
N CYS A 114 6.19 -1.03 -14.98
CA CYS A 114 6.28 -1.24 -13.54
C CYS A 114 5.75 -2.63 -13.20
N TYR A 115 6.59 -3.45 -12.59
CA TYR A 115 6.21 -4.78 -12.11
C TYR A 115 6.03 -4.77 -10.59
N TYR A 116 4.90 -5.33 -10.16
CA TYR A 116 4.56 -5.41 -8.75
C TYR A 116 4.20 -6.82 -8.33
N GLU A 117 4.38 -7.10 -7.05
CA GLU A 117 4.00 -8.35 -6.41
C GLU A 117 3.01 -8.14 -5.26
N ASN A 118 2.42 -9.23 -4.78
CA ASN A 118 1.46 -9.19 -3.70
C ASN A 118 2.01 -8.51 -2.44
N GLY A 119 1.46 -7.33 -2.09
CA GLY A 119 1.99 -6.55 -0.98
C GLY A 119 1.75 -7.19 0.39
N PHE A 120 0.74 -8.04 0.57
CA PHE A 120 0.52 -8.73 1.85
C PHE A 120 1.66 -9.69 2.18
N ALA A 121 2.03 -10.54 1.21
CA ALA A 121 3.13 -11.47 1.37
C ALA A 121 4.42 -10.72 1.71
N HIS A 122 4.72 -9.66 0.95
CA HIS A 122 5.92 -8.86 1.15
C HIS A 122 5.96 -8.08 2.48
N LEU A 123 4.83 -7.55 2.94
CA LEU A 123 4.76 -6.92 4.27
C LEU A 123 5.03 -7.92 5.39
N ARG A 124 4.49 -9.15 5.30
CA ARG A 124 4.78 -10.23 6.25
C ARG A 124 6.26 -10.61 6.21
N MET A 125 6.83 -10.81 5.01
CA MET A 125 8.25 -11.09 4.83
C MET A 125 9.15 -10.04 5.48
N LEU A 126 8.87 -8.75 5.26
CA LEU A 126 9.66 -7.64 5.82
C LEU A 126 9.49 -7.43 7.33
N ARG A 127 8.35 -7.86 7.90
CA ARG A 127 8.08 -7.78 9.34
C ARG A 127 8.75 -8.92 10.10
N ASP A 128 8.60 -10.13 9.57
CA ASP A 128 8.99 -11.37 10.24
C ASP A 128 10.39 -11.88 9.80
N ASP A 129 11.08 -11.10 8.96
CA ASP A 129 12.40 -11.42 8.37
C ASP A 129 12.42 -12.78 7.65
N MET A 130 11.39 -13.01 6.82
CA MET A 130 11.17 -14.26 6.10
C MET A 130 11.50 -14.12 4.61
N GLU A 131 12.07 -15.17 4.02
CA GLU A 131 12.33 -15.24 2.57
C GLU A 131 11.08 -15.51 1.73
N TYR A 132 10.05 -16.13 2.33
CA TYR A 132 8.82 -16.52 1.65
C TYR A 132 7.61 -16.35 2.55
N ALA A 133 6.52 -15.80 2.02
CA ALA A 133 5.22 -15.78 2.67
C ALA A 133 4.09 -16.06 1.67
N THR A 134 3.05 -16.75 2.13
CA THR A 134 1.82 -16.93 1.37
C THR A 134 0.91 -15.70 1.47
N TYR A 135 -0.01 -15.55 0.51
CA TYR A 135 -1.05 -14.54 0.53
C TYR A 135 -2.42 -15.18 0.31
N ASP A 136 -3.44 -14.65 0.98
CA ASP A 136 -4.82 -15.14 0.90
C ASP A 136 -5.68 -14.29 -0.05
N VAL A 137 -5.20 -13.08 -0.38
CA VAL A 137 -5.99 -12.04 -1.06
C VAL A 137 -5.16 -11.41 -2.17
N GLY A 138 -5.81 -11.16 -3.31
CA GLY A 138 -5.20 -10.56 -4.48
C GLY A 138 -4.60 -11.59 -5.43
N ASN A 139 -3.62 -11.15 -6.22
CA ASN A 139 -2.91 -11.94 -7.21
C ASN A 139 -1.42 -11.94 -6.87
N ALA A 140 -0.69 -12.87 -7.46
CA ALA A 140 0.74 -13.01 -7.23
C ALA A 140 1.52 -11.81 -7.79
N ALA A 141 1.13 -11.39 -9.00
CA ALA A 141 1.83 -10.39 -9.80
C ALA A 141 0.87 -9.39 -10.47
N TYR A 142 1.39 -8.19 -10.70
CA TYR A 142 0.69 -7.08 -11.34
C TYR A 142 1.62 -6.28 -12.24
N LEU A 143 1.04 -5.56 -13.19
CA LEU A 143 1.75 -4.64 -14.07
C LEU A 143 1.08 -3.26 -14.09
N SER A 144 1.87 -2.25 -14.38
CA SER A 144 1.39 -0.93 -14.78
C SER A 144 2.34 -0.32 -15.79
N LYS A 145 1.85 0.54 -16.68
CA LYS A 145 2.70 1.16 -17.71
C LYS A 145 3.74 2.11 -17.11
N ASP A 146 3.39 2.76 -16.02
CA ASP A 146 4.22 3.65 -15.22
C ASP A 146 3.70 3.68 -13.78
N LEU A 147 4.39 4.38 -12.88
CA LEU A 147 4.00 4.45 -11.47
C LEU A 147 2.63 5.09 -11.23
N LYS A 148 2.09 5.87 -12.16
CA LYS A 148 0.78 6.53 -12.00
C LYS A 148 -0.34 5.79 -12.70
N GLY A 149 0.03 4.95 -13.65
CA GLY A 149 -0.89 4.17 -14.44
C GLY A 149 -1.74 3.22 -13.58
N PRO A 150 -2.83 2.71 -14.18
CA PRO A 150 -3.65 1.68 -13.57
C PRO A 150 -2.80 0.43 -13.31
N ILE A 151 -3.02 -0.19 -12.16
CA ILE A 151 -2.42 -1.47 -11.82
C ILE A 151 -3.36 -2.55 -12.36
N VAL A 152 -2.84 -3.42 -13.22
CA VAL A 152 -3.59 -4.56 -13.77
C VAL A 152 -2.97 -5.86 -13.30
N ARG A 153 -3.78 -6.91 -13.22
CA ARG A 153 -3.29 -8.24 -12.84
C ARG A 153 -2.37 -8.75 -13.95
N ALA A 154 -1.23 -9.33 -13.60
CA ALA A 154 -0.33 -9.94 -14.57
C ALA A 154 -0.83 -11.34 -14.97
N ARG A 155 -2.06 -11.40 -15.49
CA ARG A 155 -2.70 -12.61 -16.02
C ARG A 155 -3.32 -12.24 -17.36
N PHE A 156 -2.77 -12.79 -18.42
CA PHE A 156 -3.16 -12.49 -19.79
C PHE A 156 -3.72 -13.73 -20.44
N LYS A 157 -4.79 -13.55 -21.22
CA LYS A 157 -5.41 -14.61 -21.99
C LYS A 157 -5.52 -14.15 -23.44
N GLU A 158 -5.12 -15.01 -24.37
CA GLU A 158 -5.22 -14.73 -25.79
C GLU A 158 -6.66 -14.38 -26.18
N GLY A 159 -6.82 -13.28 -26.95
CA GLY A 159 -8.12 -12.78 -27.38
C GLY A 159 -8.94 -12.04 -26.29
N ASP A 160 -8.45 -11.94 -25.06
CA ASP A 160 -9.12 -11.15 -24.02
C ASP A 160 -8.92 -9.65 -24.26
N THR A 161 -10.00 -8.96 -24.60
CA THR A 161 -10.05 -7.51 -24.79
C THR A 161 -10.91 -6.82 -23.73
N ARG A 162 -11.52 -7.58 -22.83
CA ARG A 162 -12.54 -7.09 -21.89
C ARG A 162 -12.03 -6.96 -20.46
N SER A 163 -11.09 -7.80 -20.02
CA SER A 163 -10.48 -7.62 -18.71
C SER A 163 -9.58 -6.38 -18.67
N ALA A 164 -9.21 -5.94 -17.47
CA ALA A 164 -8.24 -4.86 -17.33
C ALA A 164 -6.89 -5.22 -17.96
N SER A 165 -6.43 -6.46 -17.78
CA SER A 165 -5.21 -7.01 -18.37
C SER A 165 -5.31 -7.11 -19.90
N GLY A 166 -6.48 -7.49 -20.42
CA GLY A 166 -6.75 -7.53 -21.85
C GLY A 166 -6.67 -6.16 -22.51
N ARG A 167 -7.32 -5.15 -21.91
CA ARG A 167 -7.22 -3.75 -22.37
C ARG A 167 -5.80 -3.21 -22.28
N PHE A 168 -5.08 -3.51 -21.19
CA PHE A 168 -3.67 -3.14 -21.03
C PHE A 168 -2.80 -3.68 -22.18
N ASN A 169 -3.04 -4.92 -22.63
CA ASN A 169 -2.31 -5.49 -23.77
C ASN A 169 -2.63 -4.77 -25.09
N VAL A 170 -3.90 -4.42 -25.32
CA VAL A 170 -4.33 -3.66 -26.51
C VAL A 170 -3.75 -2.24 -26.54
N GLU A 171 -3.70 -1.57 -25.39
CA GLU A 171 -3.19 -0.21 -25.24
C GLU A 171 -1.65 -0.14 -25.33
N HIS A 172 -0.96 -1.24 -25.08
CA HIS A 172 0.50 -1.31 -25.03
C HIS A 172 1.06 -2.47 -25.87
N PRO A 173 0.88 -2.46 -27.21
CA PRO A 173 1.29 -3.57 -28.07
C PRO A 173 2.82 -3.84 -28.05
N MET A 174 3.62 -2.84 -27.68
CA MET A 174 5.07 -3.01 -27.48
C MET A 174 5.43 -3.94 -26.30
N LEU A 175 4.47 -4.26 -25.43
CA LEU A 175 4.64 -5.20 -24.31
C LEU A 175 4.17 -6.62 -24.64
N ASP A 176 3.76 -6.91 -25.89
CA ASP A 176 3.17 -8.21 -26.26
C ASP A 176 4.08 -9.40 -25.94
N HIS A 177 5.38 -9.29 -26.22
CA HIS A 177 6.34 -10.35 -25.89
C HIS A 177 6.40 -10.65 -24.38
N LEU A 178 6.30 -9.61 -23.55
CA LEU A 178 6.26 -9.77 -22.09
C LEU A 178 4.95 -10.40 -21.64
N THR A 179 3.81 -9.89 -22.09
CA THR A 179 2.50 -10.37 -21.65
C THR A 179 2.25 -11.80 -22.08
N ARG A 180 2.75 -12.21 -23.25
CA ARG A 180 2.77 -13.61 -23.71
C ARG A 180 3.66 -14.51 -22.84
N CYS A 181 4.89 -14.09 -22.53
CA CYS A 181 5.77 -14.84 -21.64
C CYS A 181 5.09 -15.07 -20.28
N ILE A 182 4.52 -14.02 -19.69
CA ILE A 182 3.79 -14.12 -18.42
C ILE A 182 2.56 -15.04 -18.53
N ALA A 183 1.84 -15.02 -19.66
CA ALA A 183 0.64 -15.86 -19.86
C ALA A 183 0.94 -17.37 -19.84
N GLU A 184 2.17 -17.75 -20.16
CA GLU A 184 2.61 -19.16 -20.24
C GLU A 184 3.05 -19.72 -18.87
N HIS A 185 3.11 -18.89 -17.83
CA HIS A 185 3.69 -19.26 -16.53
C HIS A 185 2.80 -18.86 -15.35
N GLU A 186 2.72 -19.75 -14.36
CA GLU A 186 2.04 -19.48 -13.09
C GLU A 186 3.03 -19.27 -11.94
N GLU A 187 4.27 -19.78 -12.06
CA GLU A 187 5.27 -19.63 -11.01
C GLU A 187 5.88 -18.23 -10.98
N MET A 188 6.02 -17.68 -9.77
CA MET A 188 6.51 -16.32 -9.56
C MET A 188 7.93 -16.10 -10.09
N ASP A 189 8.83 -17.06 -9.90
CA ASP A 189 10.22 -16.91 -10.35
C ASP A 189 10.32 -16.85 -11.87
N THR A 190 9.51 -17.63 -12.58
CA THR A 190 9.44 -17.58 -14.04
C THR A 190 8.82 -16.27 -14.53
N ILE A 191 7.78 -15.77 -13.85
CA ILE A 191 7.20 -14.44 -14.16
C ILE A 191 8.23 -13.33 -13.96
N ARG A 192 9.01 -13.37 -12.87
CA ARG A 192 10.12 -12.42 -12.63
C ARG A 192 11.15 -12.50 -13.75
N GLN A 193 11.51 -13.71 -14.19
CA GLN A 193 12.45 -13.89 -15.28
C GLN A 193 11.92 -13.31 -16.61
N CYS A 194 10.63 -13.47 -16.93
CA CYS A 194 10.02 -12.83 -18.10
C CYS A 194 10.20 -11.30 -18.08
N VAL A 195 10.02 -10.67 -16.91
CA VAL A 195 10.21 -9.21 -16.76
C VAL A 195 11.67 -8.82 -16.99
N VAL A 196 12.61 -9.54 -16.36
CA VAL A 196 14.05 -9.30 -16.52
C VAL A 196 14.50 -9.47 -17.97
N ASP A 197 14.07 -10.54 -18.64
CA ASP A 197 14.41 -10.84 -20.03
C ASP A 197 13.83 -9.78 -20.96
N PHE A 198 12.62 -9.30 -20.70
CA PHE A 198 12.01 -8.21 -21.46
C PHE A 198 12.80 -6.91 -21.31
N GLU A 199 13.10 -6.50 -20.07
CA GLU A 199 13.84 -5.26 -19.78
C GLU A 199 15.27 -5.31 -20.35
N SER A 200 15.84 -6.51 -20.46
CA SER A 200 17.17 -6.75 -21.05
C SER A 200 17.14 -6.88 -22.59
N GLY A 201 15.97 -6.80 -23.23
CA GLY A 201 15.81 -6.95 -24.68
C GLY A 201 16.02 -8.38 -25.21
N LEU A 202 15.93 -9.38 -24.33
CA LEU A 202 16.07 -10.80 -24.69
C LEU A 202 14.76 -11.41 -25.22
N LEU A 203 13.61 -10.81 -24.89
CA LEU A 203 12.31 -11.16 -25.47
C LEU A 203 12.06 -10.30 -26.72
N GLY A 204 11.97 -10.89 -27.92
CA GLY A 204 11.59 -10.18 -29.15
C GLY A 204 12.28 -10.59 -30.45
N ASN A 205 13.21 -11.56 -30.42
CA ASN A 205 14.02 -11.96 -31.58
C ASN A 205 13.83 -13.42 -32.04
N LYS A 206 12.64 -14.02 -31.84
CA LYS A 206 12.36 -15.40 -32.31
C LYS A 206 11.19 -15.43 -33.27
#